data_AF-A0A7X8U3L5-F1
#
_entry.id   AF-A0A7X8U3L5-F1
#
_cell.length_a   1.000
_cell.length_b   1.000
_cell.length_c   1.000
_cell.angle_alpha   90.00
_cell.angle_beta   90.00
_cell.angle_gamma   90.00
#
_symmetry.space_group_name_H-M   'P 1'
#
loop_
_entity.id
_entity.type
_entity.pdbx_description
1 polymer ?
#
loop_
_entity_poly.entity_id
_entity_poly.type
_entity_poly.pdbx_seq_one_letter_code
_entity_poly.pdbx_strand_id
1 'polypeptide(L)'
;MAEEFKPGCQRPPIVKPAPAADVIETSVMKEASKPMIKVGKPAPDFTAPAFFKGKFVNVSLSEFKGKWVVLCFYPGDFTFV
;
A
#
# COMPACT_ATOMS: atom_id res chain seq x y z
N MET A 1 -16.17 -3.98 -2.80
CA MET A 1 -16.53 -3.22 -1.59
C MET A 1 -15.37 -3.44 -0.67
N ALA A 2 -14.70 -2.36 -0.28
CA ALA A 2 -13.45 -2.41 0.46
C ALA A 2 -13.59 -3.28 1.71
N GLU A 3 -12.66 -4.20 1.93
CA GLU A 3 -12.77 -5.22 2.97
C GLU A 3 -12.46 -4.59 4.33
N GLU A 4 -13.39 -4.68 5.29
CA GLU A 4 -13.22 -4.14 6.64
C GLU A 4 -12.21 -4.99 7.42
N PHE A 5 -11.21 -4.35 8.04
CA PHE A 5 -10.27 -5.04 8.93
C PHE A 5 -10.27 -4.39 10.31
N LYS A 6 -9.98 -5.17 11.35
CA LYS A 6 -9.82 -4.68 12.72
C LYS A 6 -8.36 -4.25 12.91
N PRO A 7 -8.04 -2.95 12.93
CA PRO A 7 -6.70 -2.53 13.31
C PRO A 7 -6.52 -2.78 14.80
N GLY A 8 -5.37 -3.32 15.18
CA GLY A 8 -5.05 -3.52 16.57
C GLY A 8 -3.55 -3.62 16.78
N CYS A 9 -3.08 -3.15 17.93
CA CYS A 9 -1.70 -3.35 18.41
C CYS A 9 -1.47 -4.79 18.91
N GLN A 10 -2.18 -5.78 18.35
CA GLN A 10 -2.00 -7.16 18.78
C GLN A 10 -0.64 -7.66 18.29
N ARG A 11 0.20 -8.06 19.24
CA ARG A 11 1.45 -8.73 18.97
C ARG A 11 1.14 -9.99 18.16
N PRO A 12 1.69 -10.15 16.94
CA PRO A 12 1.51 -11.38 16.19
C PRO A 12 2.04 -12.57 17.02
N PRO A 13 1.42 -13.75 16.94
CA PRO A 13 1.95 -14.94 17.60
C PRO A 13 3.37 -15.20 17.09
N ILE A 14 4.30 -15.43 18.03
CA ILE A 14 5.69 -15.79 17.72
C ILE A 14 5.67 -17.21 17.13
N VAL A 15 5.53 -17.32 15.82
CA VAL A 15 5.94 -18.53 15.10
C VAL A 15 7.46 -18.50 15.11
N LYS A 16 8.09 -19.32 15.96
CA LYS A 16 9.54 -19.53 15.91
C LYS A 16 9.88 -20.19 14.56
N PRO A 17 10.61 -19.55 13.65
CA PRO A 17 11.17 -20.25 12.51
C PRO A 17 12.36 -21.06 13.05
N ALA A 18 12.34 -22.39 12.87
CA ALA A 18 13.57 -23.17 12.92
C ALA A 18 14.49 -22.69 11.77
N PRO A 19 15.82 -22.72 11.94
CA PRO A 19 16.75 -22.04 11.05
C PRO A 19 16.84 -22.81 9.74
N ALA A 20 16.30 -22.24 8.67
CA ALA A 20 16.80 -22.50 7.33
C ALA A 20 17.58 -21.24 6.94
N ALA A 21 18.90 -21.41 6.87
CA ALA A 21 19.77 -20.48 6.19
C ALA A 21 19.23 -20.28 4.77
N ASP A 22 19.19 -19.03 4.31
CA ASP A 22 19.56 -18.66 2.94
C ASP A 22 19.66 -17.13 2.80
N VAL A 23 20.91 -16.71 2.63
CA VAL A 23 21.45 -15.52 1.94
C VAL A 23 20.92 -14.11 2.26
N ILE A 24 21.81 -13.40 2.96
CA ILE A 24 22.01 -11.95 2.83
C ILE A 24 22.45 -11.67 1.39
N GLU A 25 21.63 -11.02 0.58
CA GLU A 25 22.07 -10.33 -0.63
C GLU A 25 21.82 -8.83 -0.50
N THR A 26 22.89 -8.12 -0.17
CA THR A 26 23.02 -6.68 -0.38
C THR A 26 23.08 -6.42 -1.89
N SER A 27 21.94 -6.17 -2.54
CA SER A 27 21.93 -5.65 -3.90
C SER A 27 21.84 -4.13 -3.87
N VAL A 28 23.02 -3.51 -3.87
CA VAL A 28 23.41 -2.26 -4.53
C VAL A 28 22.25 -1.44 -5.11
N MET A 29 22.17 -0.19 -4.65
CA MET A 29 21.44 0.92 -5.29
C MET A 29 21.74 0.94 -6.80
N LYS A 30 20.83 0.38 -7.58
CA LYS A 30 20.69 0.75 -8.98
C LYS A 30 19.50 1.69 -8.98
N GLU A 31 19.74 2.98 -9.20
CA GLU A 31 18.70 3.90 -9.62
C GLU A 31 18.12 3.40 -10.94
N ALA A 32 17.24 2.41 -10.84
CA ALA A 32 16.29 2.14 -11.87
C ALA A 32 15.24 3.24 -11.72
N SER A 33 15.34 4.26 -12.56
CA SER A 33 14.22 5.13 -12.92
C SER A 33 13.15 4.26 -13.62
N LYS A 34 12.55 3.34 -12.85
CA LYS A 34 11.43 2.51 -13.25
C LYS A 34 10.25 3.46 -13.50
N PRO A 35 9.44 3.19 -14.53
CA PRO A 35 8.81 4.20 -15.34
C PRO A 35 7.93 5.13 -14.51
N MET A 36 8.20 6.42 -14.67
CA MET A 36 7.30 7.51 -14.29
C MET A 36 5.88 7.19 -14.76
N ILE A 37 4.88 7.54 -13.94
CA ILE A 37 3.46 7.44 -14.32
C ILE A 37 3.26 8.17 -15.65
N LYS A 38 2.68 7.50 -16.64
CA LYS A 38 2.45 8.05 -17.99
C LYS A 38 0.98 8.32 -18.20
N VAL A 39 0.65 9.53 -18.65
CA VAL A 39 -0.71 9.89 -19.06
C VAL A 39 -1.16 8.99 -20.20
N GLY A 40 -2.42 8.54 -20.17
CA GLY A 40 -3.01 7.66 -21.18
C GLY A 40 -2.60 6.19 -21.07
N LYS A 41 -1.73 5.82 -20.13
CA LYS A 41 -1.47 4.41 -19.75
C LYS A 41 -2.35 4.02 -18.56
N PRO A 42 -2.66 2.73 -18.38
CA PRO A 42 -3.40 2.28 -17.20
C PRO A 42 -2.66 2.71 -15.94
N ALA A 43 -3.40 3.26 -14.98
CA ALA A 43 -2.87 3.61 -13.68
C ALA A 43 -2.33 2.34 -12.97
N PRO A 44 -1.18 2.42 -12.27
CA PRO A 44 -0.68 1.30 -11.48
C PRO A 44 -1.71 0.87 -10.44
N ASP A 45 -1.99 -0.44 -10.38
CA ASP A 45 -2.88 -0.97 -9.36
C ASP A 45 -2.19 -0.92 -8.00
N PHE A 46 -2.96 -0.63 -6.97
CA PHE A 46 -2.49 -0.62 -5.59
C PHE A 46 -3.59 -1.11 -4.66
N THR A 47 -3.17 -1.65 -3.52
CA THR A 47 -4.06 -1.95 -2.39
C THR A 47 -3.44 -1.31 -1.16
N ALA A 48 -4.23 -0.52 -0.44
CA ALA A 48 -3.78 0.18 0.74
C ALA A 48 -4.85 0.20 1.83
N PRO A 49 -4.46 0.19 3.11
CA PRO A 49 -5.38 0.43 4.20
C PRO A 49 -5.84 1.89 4.16
N ALA A 50 -7.13 2.11 4.37
CA ALA A 50 -7.77 3.43 4.41
C ALA A 50 -8.78 3.51 5.55
N PHE A 51 -9.07 4.75 5.98
CA PHE A 51 -10.14 5.02 6.92
C PHE A 51 -11.35 5.59 6.17
N PHE A 52 -12.47 4.88 6.18
CA PHE A 52 -13.68 5.26 5.47
C PHE A 52 -14.91 5.08 6.35
N LYS A 53 -15.72 6.14 6.49
CA LYS A 53 -16.97 6.14 7.28
C LYS A 53 -16.83 5.57 8.70
N GLY A 54 -15.75 5.92 9.40
CA GLY A 54 -15.52 5.48 10.78
C GLY A 54 -14.89 4.08 10.90
N LYS A 55 -14.53 3.45 9.79
CA LYS A 55 -13.98 2.09 9.75
C LYS A 55 -12.66 2.03 9.00
N PHE A 56 -11.85 1.04 9.34
CA PHE A 56 -10.64 0.72 8.62
C PHE A 56 -10.94 -0.34 7.57
N VAL A 57 -10.55 -0.06 6.34
CA VAL A 57 -10.84 -0.89 5.17
C VAL A 57 -9.58 -1.04 4.32
N ASN A 58 -9.42 -2.18 3.65
CA ASN A 58 -8.45 -2.32 2.57
C ASN A 58 -9.12 -1.91 1.25
N VAL A 59 -8.54 -0.91 0.60
CA VAL A 59 -9.05 -0.33 -0.65
C VAL A 59 -8.10 -0.69 -1.78
N SER A 60 -8.63 -1.26 -2.85
CA SER A 60 -7.88 -1.51 -4.09
C SER A 60 -8.35 -0.61 -5.23
N LEU A 61 -7.44 -0.16 -6.09
CA LEU A 61 -7.81 0.67 -7.24
C LEU A 61 -8.68 -0.10 -8.24
N SER A 62 -8.41 -1.40 -8.41
CA SER A 62 -9.19 -2.31 -9.24
C SER A 62 -10.69 -2.36 -8.90
N GLU A 63 -11.10 -2.09 -7.66
CA GLU A 63 -12.53 -2.06 -7.27
C GLU A 63 -13.32 -0.88 -7.87
N PHE A 64 -12.63 0.17 -8.31
CA PHE A 64 -13.26 1.37 -8.87
C PHE A 64 -13.31 1.38 -10.40
N LYS A 65 -12.95 0.27 -11.06
CA LYS A 65 -13.06 0.15 -12.52
C LYS A 65 -14.49 0.47 -12.98
N GLY A 66 -14.59 1.27 -14.03
CA GLY A 66 -15.87 1.75 -14.57
C GLY A 66 -16.41 3.03 -13.90
N LYS A 67 -15.72 3.57 -12.89
CA LYS A 67 -16.00 4.88 -12.30
C LYS A 67 -14.82 5.82 -12.51
N TRP A 68 -15.10 7.12 -12.59
CA TRP A 68 -14.05 8.13 -12.54
C TRP A 68 -13.50 8.22 -11.11
N VAL A 69 -12.18 8.19 -10.98
CA VAL A 69 -11.46 8.26 -9.71
C VAL A 69 -10.46 9.39 -9.78
N VAL A 70 -10.44 10.21 -8.73
CA VAL A 70 -9.40 11.23 -8.50
C VAL A 70 -8.58 10.77 -7.30
N LEU A 71 -7.27 10.59 -7.50
CA LEU A 71 -6.31 10.24 -6.46
C LEU A 71 -5.42 11.45 -6.15
N CYS A 72 -5.51 11.98 -4.94
CA CYS A 72 -4.72 13.12 -4.49
C CYS A 72 -3.73 12.68 -3.41
N PHE A 73 -2.46 13.00 -3.60
CA PHE A 73 -1.42 12.87 -2.58
C PHE A 73 -1.26 14.22 -1.87
N TYR A 74 -1.15 14.20 -0.54
CA TYR A 74 -0.87 15.38 0.27
C TYR A 74 0.29 15.07 1.23
N PRO A 75 1.06 16.08 1.68
CA PRO A 75 2.37 15.87 2.30
C PRO A 75 2.30 15.27 3.71
N GLY A 76 1.30 15.62 4.51
CA GLY A 76 1.17 15.12 5.88
C GLY A 76 -0.11 15.56 6.55
N ASP A 77 -0.54 14.81 7.56
CA ASP A 77 -1.60 15.16 8.47
C ASP A 77 -1.11 16.14 9.56
N PHE A 78 -1.99 17.03 10.02
CA PHE A 78 -1.71 18.02 11.06
C PHE A 78 -0.50 18.95 10.80
N THR A 79 -0.20 19.22 9.53
CA THR A 79 0.81 20.20 9.13
C THR A 79 0.23 21.62 9.04
N PHE A 80 1.09 22.63 9.03
CA PHE A 80 0.69 24.02 8.80
C PHE A 80 0.29 24.24 7.34
N VAL A 81 -0.64 25.16 7.11
CA VAL A 81 -1.00 25.71 5.79
C VAL A 81 -0.27 27.01 5.52
#